data_AF-A0AAE0ZD57-F1
#
_entry.id   AF-A0AAE0ZD57-F1
#
_cell.length_a   1.000
_cell.length_b   1.000
_cell.length_c   1.000
_cell.angle_alpha   90.00
_cell.angle_beta   90.00
_cell.angle_gamma   90.00
#
_symmetry.space_group_name_H-M   'P 1'
#
loop_
_entity.id
_entity.type
_entity.pdbx_description
1 polymer ?
#
loop_
_entity_poly.entity_id
_entity_poly.type
_entity_poly.pdbx_seq_one_letter_code
_entity_poly.pdbx_strand_id
1 'polypeptide(L)'
;MLEDSEDPVVKTVQPTIKTGRKWKVVEAVDEAKECLKIKEVIGQTQTDRKGLGSSTAKWWSKAEGKEKRNMVINEIRLNEDSRRVQKAV
;
A
#
# COMPACT_ATOMS: atom_id res chain seq x y z
N MET A 1 -4.23 5.33 7.44
CA MET A 1 -4.45 6.70 7.96
C MET A 1 -5.60 7.35 7.21
N LEU A 2 -6.30 8.29 7.84
CA LEU A 2 -7.45 9.01 7.25
C LEU A 2 -7.01 10.28 6.48
N GLU A 3 -5.72 10.38 6.17
CA GLU A 3 -5.07 11.49 5.47
C GLU A 3 -5.62 11.72 4.05
N ASP A 4 -6.01 10.66 3.36
CA ASP A 4 -6.64 10.71 2.03
C ASP A 4 -8.18 10.78 2.12
N SER A 5 -8.76 11.34 3.19
CA SER A 5 -10.21 11.58 3.27
C SER A 5 -10.60 12.83 2.49
N GLU A 6 -11.73 12.78 1.80
CA GLU A 6 -12.36 13.97 1.17
C GLU A 6 -12.93 14.92 2.23
N ASP A 7 -13.42 14.37 3.34
CA ASP A 7 -13.90 15.16 4.47
C ASP A 7 -12.72 15.83 5.22
N PRO A 8 -12.66 17.18 5.28
CA PRO A 8 -11.59 17.90 5.93
C PRO A 8 -11.53 17.66 7.45
N VAL A 9 -12.67 17.46 8.11
CA VAL A 9 -12.72 17.17 9.56
C VAL A 9 -12.10 15.80 9.82
N VAL A 10 -12.45 14.80 9.01
CA VAL A 10 -11.87 13.45 9.13
C VAL A 10 -10.36 13.48 8.84
N LYS A 11 -9.94 14.30 7.89
CA LYS A 11 -8.53 14.47 7.53
C LYS A 11 -7.68 15.12 8.63
N THR A 12 -8.25 16.02 9.44
CA THR A 12 -7.53 16.70 10.53
C THR A 12 -7.42 15.87 11.79
N VAL A 13 -8.40 15.01 12.08
CA VAL A 13 -8.45 14.25 13.35
C VAL A 13 -7.25 13.31 13.54
N GLN A 14 -6.67 12.77 12.46
CA GLN A 14 -5.48 11.89 12.43
C GLN A 14 -5.22 11.12 13.74
N PRO A 15 -6.10 10.18 14.11
CA PRO A 15 -6.05 9.57 15.43
C PRO A 15 -4.77 8.75 15.59
N THR A 16 -4.10 8.94 16.72
CA THR A 16 -2.96 8.10 17.07
C THR A 16 -3.48 6.74 17.52
N ILE A 17 -3.30 5.72 16.68
CA ILE A 17 -3.75 4.36 16.97
C ILE A 17 -2.73 3.71 17.90
N LYS A 18 -3.16 3.30 19.10
CA LYS A 18 -2.34 2.49 20.00
C LYS A 18 -2.25 1.07 19.44
N THR A 19 -1.13 0.75 18.81
CA THR A 19 -0.86 -0.59 18.29
C THR A 19 -0.10 -1.41 19.33
N GLY A 20 -0.24 -2.74 19.27
CA GLY A 20 0.47 -3.63 20.19
C GLY A 20 1.98 -3.64 19.98
N ARG A 21 2.71 -4.35 20.83
CA ARG A 21 4.19 -4.42 20.79
C ARG A 21 4.76 -5.03 19.50
N LYS A 22 4.05 -5.99 18.90
CA LYS A 22 4.57 -6.82 17.80
C LYS A 22 4.47 -6.15 16.43
N TRP A 23 3.65 -5.11 16.30
CA TRP A 23 3.37 -4.48 15.02
C TRP A 23 3.23 -2.97 15.19
N LYS A 24 4.02 -2.24 14.41
CA LYS A 24 4.04 -0.78 14.41
C LYS A 24 3.41 -0.31 13.11
N VAL A 25 2.23 0.31 13.22
CA VAL A 25 1.44 0.70 12.04
C VAL A 25 2.11 1.80 11.23
N VAL A 26 2.77 2.76 11.90
CA VAL A 26 3.44 3.87 11.19
C VAL A 26 4.54 3.33 10.29
N GLU A 27 5.43 2.50 10.83
CA GLU A 27 6.51 1.86 10.06
C GLU A 27 5.96 1.01 8.90
N ALA A 28 4.92 0.20 9.14
CA ALA A 28 4.34 -0.63 8.09
C ALA A 28 3.65 0.19 6.98
N VAL A 29 3.04 1.32 7.31
CA VAL A 29 2.42 2.22 6.33
C VAL A 29 3.50 2.94 5.51
N ASP A 30 4.57 3.38 6.14
CA ASP A 30 5.66 4.08 5.46
C ASP A 30 6.40 3.14 4.50
N GLU A 31 6.74 1.92 4.96
CA GLU A 31 7.32 0.87 4.12
C GLU A 31 6.42 0.54 2.91
N ALA A 32 5.10 0.39 3.13
CA ALA A 32 4.16 0.14 2.04
C ALA A 32 4.09 1.31 1.04
N LYS A 33 4.13 2.57 1.51
CA LYS A 33 4.19 3.76 0.64
C LYS A 33 5.48 3.77 -0.19
N GLU A 34 6.61 3.39 0.38
CA GLU A 34 7.89 3.30 -0.33
C GLU A 34 7.88 2.17 -1.37
N CYS A 35 7.39 0.98 -1.02
CA CYS A 35 7.22 -0.12 -1.97
C CYS A 35 6.35 0.30 -3.17
N LEU A 36 5.23 1.00 -2.94
CA LEU A 36 4.36 1.48 -4.00
C LEU A 36 5.07 2.49 -4.93
N LYS A 37 5.89 3.40 -4.37
CA LYS A 37 6.73 4.31 -5.17
C LYS A 37 7.76 3.55 -6.01
N ILE A 38 8.43 2.55 -5.43
CA ILE A 38 9.43 1.75 -6.14
C ILE A 38 8.76 0.94 -7.26
N LYS A 39 7.58 0.36 -7.02
CA LYS A 39 6.79 -0.33 -8.06
C LYS A 39 6.45 0.59 -9.23
N GLU A 40 6.16 1.85 -8.95
CA GLU A 40 5.91 2.84 -10.00
C GLU A 40 7.17 3.16 -10.83
N VAL A 41 8.34 3.23 -10.20
CA VAL A 41 9.64 3.42 -10.89
C VAL A 41 10.01 2.21 -11.75
N ILE A 42 9.83 0.99 -11.21
CA ILE A 42 10.09 -0.25 -11.95
C ILE A 42 9.14 -0.39 -13.14
N GLY A 43 7.92 0.13 -12.98
CA GLY A 43 6.87 0.02 -13.98
C GLY A 43 6.10 -1.30 -13.86
N GLN A 44 5.34 -1.62 -14.90
CA GLN A 44 4.40 -2.73 -14.86
C GLN A 44 5.10 -4.03 -15.23
N THR A 45 5.30 -4.90 -14.24
CA THR A 45 5.83 -6.25 -14.47
C THR A 45 4.81 -7.10 -15.23
N GLN A 46 5.25 -7.70 -16.33
CA GLN A 46 4.43 -8.64 -17.08
C GLN A 46 4.25 -9.94 -16.28
N THR A 47 3.00 -10.35 -16.07
CA THR A 47 2.67 -11.68 -15.55
C THR A 47 2.12 -12.57 -16.67
N ASP A 48 2.30 -13.89 -16.53
CA ASP A 48 1.63 -14.93 -17.34
C ASP A 48 1.76 -14.77 -18.86
N ARG A 49 2.84 -14.14 -19.34
CA ARG A 49 3.10 -13.91 -20.77
C ARG A 49 1.96 -13.15 -21.48
N LYS A 50 1.18 -12.33 -20.77
CA LYS A 50 -0.01 -11.63 -21.30
C LYS A 50 0.26 -10.60 -22.42
N GLY A 51 1.51 -10.20 -22.63
CA GLY A 51 1.88 -9.19 -23.62
C GLY A 51 1.59 -7.76 -23.15
N LEU A 52 1.95 -6.80 -23.99
CA LEU A 52 1.77 -5.38 -23.71
C LEU A 52 0.28 -4.99 -23.78
N GLY A 53 -0.18 -4.16 -22.84
CA GLY A 53 -1.53 -3.59 -22.88
C GLY A 53 -2.65 -4.49 -22.37
N SER A 54 -2.36 -5.75 -21.97
CA SER A 54 -3.38 -6.66 -21.44
C SER A 54 -3.92 -6.26 -20.06
N SER A 55 -3.19 -5.43 -19.31
CA SER A 55 -3.58 -4.98 -17.97
C SER A 55 -3.32 -3.49 -17.81
N THR A 56 -4.27 -2.77 -17.21
CA THR A 56 -4.09 -1.37 -16.84
C THR A 56 -3.38 -1.29 -15.49
N ALA A 57 -2.20 -0.66 -15.47
CA ALA A 57 -1.52 -0.35 -14.23
C ALA A 57 -2.24 0.77 -13.49
N LYS A 58 -2.44 0.57 -12.19
CA LYS A 58 -2.86 1.60 -11.25
C LYS A 58 -1.63 2.15 -10.56
N TRP A 59 -1.35 3.43 -10.79
CA TRP A 59 -0.15 4.08 -10.26
C TRP A 59 -0.46 4.80 -8.96
N TRP A 60 0.48 4.72 -8.01
CA TRP A 60 0.35 5.35 -6.71
C TRP A 60 0.25 6.87 -6.82
N SER A 61 1.06 7.49 -7.69
CA SER A 61 1.04 8.93 -7.92
C SER A 61 -0.29 9.46 -8.48
N LYS A 62 -1.03 8.61 -9.21
CA LYS A 62 -2.30 8.96 -9.87
C LYS A 62 -3.52 8.56 -9.06
N ALA A 63 -3.34 7.85 -7.95
CA ALA A 63 -4.42 7.39 -7.11
C ALA A 63 -4.86 8.49 -6.13
N GLU A 64 -6.15 8.54 -5.85
CA GLU A 64 -6.71 9.51 -4.92
C GLU A 64 -7.66 8.85 -3.91
N GLY A 65 -7.86 9.54 -2.79
CA GLY A 65 -8.87 9.21 -1.80
C GLY A 65 -8.84 7.75 -1.30
N LYS A 66 -9.99 7.07 -1.43
CA LYS A 66 -10.18 5.67 -1.02
C LYS A 66 -9.30 4.71 -1.81
N GLU A 67 -9.04 4.98 -3.09
CA GLU A 67 -8.24 4.08 -3.93
C GLU A 67 -6.80 4.04 -3.42
N LYS A 68 -6.24 5.22 -3.15
CA LYS A 68 -4.93 5.39 -2.56
C LYS A 68 -4.81 4.61 -1.24
N ARG A 69 -5.77 4.80 -0.32
CA ARG A 69 -5.82 4.03 0.93
C ARG A 69 -5.85 2.51 0.71
N ASN A 70 -6.63 2.03 -0.25
CA ASN A 70 -6.73 0.61 -0.55
C ASN A 70 -5.42 0.04 -1.08
N MET A 71 -4.67 0.78 -1.89
CA MET A 71 -3.35 0.35 -2.37
C MET A 71 -2.40 0.11 -1.20
N VAL A 72 -2.31 1.05 -0.25
CA VAL A 72 -1.46 0.90 0.94
C VAL A 72 -1.86 -0.32 1.75
N ILE A 73 -3.16 -0.51 2.01
CA ILE A 73 -3.64 -1.66 2.79
C ILE A 73 -3.30 -2.98 2.10
N ASN A 74 -3.49 -3.06 0.78
CA ASN A 74 -3.16 -4.27 0.03
C ASN A 74 -1.66 -4.55 0.03
N GLU A 75 -0.83 -3.51 -0.07
CA GLU A 75 0.62 -3.66 0.00
C GLU A 75 1.08 -4.15 1.37
N ILE A 76 0.52 -3.61 2.46
CA ILE A 76 0.80 -4.09 3.82
C ILE A 76 0.46 -5.58 3.96
N ARG A 77 -0.68 -6.02 3.41
CA ARG A 77 -1.08 -7.44 3.44
C ARG A 77 -0.08 -8.32 2.69
N LEU A 78 0.32 -7.91 1.48
CA LEU A 78 1.29 -8.64 0.66
C LEU A 78 2.64 -8.76 1.37
N ASN A 79 3.11 -7.69 2.01
CA ASN A 79 4.37 -7.70 2.77
C ASN A 79 4.28 -8.67 3.97
N GLU A 80 3.17 -8.64 4.71
CA GLU A 80 2.95 -9.53 5.85
C GLU A 80 2.83 -11.00 5.43
N ASP A 81 2.13 -11.30 4.33
CA ASP A 81 2.02 -12.66 3.82
C ASP A 81 3.36 -13.18 3.29
N SER A 82 4.14 -12.34 2.61
CA SER A 82 5.51 -12.67 2.19
C SER A 82 6.39 -13.02 3.39
N ARG A 83 6.31 -12.24 4.47
CA ARG A 83 7.03 -12.49 5.73
C ARG A 83 6.60 -13.78 6.42
N ARG A 84 5.31 -14.15 6.34
CA ARG A 84 4.80 -15.42 6.88
C ARG A 84 5.34 -16.61 6.11
N VAL A 85 5.32 -16.54 4.78
CA VAL A 85 5.86 -17.60 3.91
C VAL A 85 7.35 -17.81 4.17
N GLN A 86 8.13 -16.73 4.27
CA GLN A 86 9.57 -16.81 4.56
C GLN A 86 9.90 -17.47 5.90
N LYS A 87 9.01 -17.40 6.90
CA LYS A 87 9.22 -18.03 8.21
C LYS A 87 8.79 -19.50 8.26
N ALA A 88 7.98 -19.93 7.31
CA ALA A 88 7.48 -21.30 7.23
C ALA A 88 8.44 -22.23 6.45
N VAL A 89 9.41 -21.65 5.74
CA VAL A 89 10.51 -22.33 5.03
C VAL A 89 11.75 -22.35 5.90
#